data_AF-A0AAJ5W555-F1
#
_entry.id   AF-A0AAJ5W555-F1
#
_cell.length_a   1.000
_cell.length_b   1.000
_cell.length_c   1.000
_cell.angle_alpha   90.00
_cell.angle_beta   90.00
_cell.angle_gamma   90.00
#
_symmetry.space_group_name_H-M   'P 1'
#
loop_
_entity.id
_entity.type
_entity.pdbx_description
1 polymer ?
#
loop_
_entity_poly.entity_id
_entity_poly.type
_entity_poly.pdbx_seq_one_letter_code
_entity_poly.pdbx_strand_id
1 'polypeptide(L)'
;MKNIYSFLIVMALGSLAASAQVKVIGSVEPNDLTDKYPTHNEIYGKGGFRSVADLSERNGITPARRSVGMLVYVISEEKLYQLKGGLVDANWAEIAFGAGSGSGGTGGVVAIEKGGTGAVTAEDARTNLGLGTMAIQNKDAVEITKGAIDGTLIGALTPAEGKFTILDVNSELRVTGKVMVSGDITATGDVTANSDVRLKKNIMTIPPVSESLRRLHAVSYDRKDMDLHQIGFIAQNVQEYFPSLIRIDNDANKTLSLNYQTMTVPLLKGWQEHDEEISNLKTEVELLKKELAELKALIKGEK
;
A
#
# COMPACT_ATOMS: atom_id res chain seq x y z
N MET A 1 75.79 -103.83 -17.62
CA MET A 1 74.34 -103.96 -17.91
C MET A 1 73.68 -104.80 -16.84
N LYS A 2 72.92 -104.17 -15.92
CA LYS A 2 71.75 -104.73 -15.19
C LYS A 2 71.33 -103.79 -14.06
N ASN A 3 70.02 -103.56 -14.03
CA ASN A 3 69.13 -103.28 -12.88
C ASN A 3 69.23 -101.91 -12.20
N ILE A 4 68.11 -101.17 -12.23
CA ILE A 4 67.39 -100.58 -11.07
C ILE A 4 66.11 -99.91 -11.62
N TYR A 5 65.09 -99.78 -10.76
CA TYR A 5 63.81 -99.04 -10.87
C TYR A 5 62.54 -99.89 -10.86
N SER A 6 62.32 -100.49 -9.69
CA SER A 6 60.99 -100.64 -9.11
C SER A 6 60.60 -99.29 -8.51
N PHE A 7 59.81 -98.47 -9.22
CA PHE A 7 59.08 -97.34 -8.62
C PHE A 7 58.05 -96.75 -9.60
N LEU A 8 56.99 -97.50 -9.92
CA LEU A 8 55.83 -96.94 -10.63
C LEU A 8 54.60 -97.85 -10.50
N ILE A 9 54.17 -98.08 -9.25
CA ILE A 9 52.76 -98.39 -8.96
C ILE A 9 52.04 -97.05 -9.07
N VAL A 10 51.60 -96.77 -10.29
CA VAL A 10 50.72 -95.66 -10.65
C VAL A 10 49.34 -96.23 -10.93
N MET A 11 48.35 -95.52 -10.39
CA MET A 11 46.95 -95.48 -10.82
C MET A 11 46.12 -96.75 -10.67
N ALA A 12 45.50 -96.87 -9.50
CA ALA A 12 44.04 -96.82 -9.42
C ALA A 12 43.64 -96.66 -7.96
N LEU A 13 43.08 -95.51 -7.58
CA LEU A 13 41.87 -95.38 -6.76
C LEU A 13 41.57 -93.89 -6.54
N GLY A 14 40.29 -93.55 -6.57
CA GLY A 14 39.78 -92.20 -6.77
C GLY A 14 40.18 -91.17 -5.71
N SER A 15 40.15 -89.91 -6.14
CA SER A 15 39.61 -88.86 -5.27
C SER A 15 38.70 -87.97 -6.11
N LEU A 16 37.43 -87.97 -5.73
CA LEU A 16 36.45 -86.97 -6.10
C LEU A 16 37.06 -85.58 -5.82
N ALA A 17 36.94 -84.67 -6.78
CA ALA A 17 37.08 -83.25 -6.50
C ALA A 17 35.92 -82.82 -5.60
N ALA A 18 36.10 -82.91 -4.28
CA ALA A 18 35.22 -82.29 -3.32
C ALA A 18 35.60 -80.80 -3.26
N SER A 19 34.73 -79.93 -3.80
CA SER A 19 34.76 -78.51 -3.47
C SER A 19 34.44 -78.37 -1.98
N ALA A 20 35.47 -78.35 -1.13
CA ALA A 20 35.32 -78.06 0.27
C ALA A 20 35.06 -76.55 0.43
N GLN A 21 33.78 -76.17 0.43
CA GLN A 21 33.38 -74.84 0.87
C GLN A 21 33.19 -74.89 2.39
N VAL A 22 34.07 -74.22 3.13
CA VAL A 22 33.88 -74.05 4.59
C VAL A 22 32.76 -73.04 4.78
N LYS A 23 31.63 -73.48 5.30
CA LYS A 23 30.55 -72.59 5.70
C LYS A 23 31.01 -71.80 6.92
N VAL A 24 31.35 -70.53 6.73
CA VAL A 24 31.61 -69.62 7.84
C VAL A 24 30.26 -69.39 8.55
N ILE A 25 30.13 -69.92 9.77
CA ILE A 25 28.89 -69.84 10.58
C ILE A 25 28.85 -68.59 11.48
N GLY A 26 29.84 -67.70 11.38
CA GLY A 26 29.97 -66.49 12.20
C GLY A 26 30.59 -65.31 11.45
N SER A 27 30.64 -64.16 12.12
CA SER A 27 31.37 -62.96 11.66
C SER A 27 32.86 -63.26 11.52
N VAL A 28 33.53 -62.66 10.53
CA VAL A 28 35.00 -62.62 10.48
C VAL A 28 35.46 -61.42 11.30
N GLU A 29 35.85 -61.67 12.54
CA GLU A 29 36.35 -60.68 13.48
C GLU A 29 37.74 -61.07 14.02
N PRO A 30 38.63 -60.12 14.34
CA PRO A 30 39.94 -60.43 14.89
C PRO A 30 39.79 -61.10 16.27
N ASN A 31 40.58 -62.13 16.55
CA ASN A 31 40.54 -62.82 17.85
C ASN A 31 41.14 -61.98 18.99
N ASP A 32 41.85 -60.90 18.68
CA ASP A 32 42.44 -59.97 19.63
C ASP A 32 42.44 -58.53 19.05
N LEU A 33 42.31 -57.52 19.91
CA LEU A 33 42.47 -56.11 19.58
C LEU A 33 43.87 -55.78 19.04
N THR A 34 44.87 -56.62 19.34
CA THR A 34 46.26 -56.49 18.85
C THR A 34 46.53 -57.14 17.49
N ASP A 35 45.52 -57.74 16.85
CA ASP A 35 45.70 -58.36 15.53
C ASP A 35 46.30 -57.38 14.52
N LYS A 36 47.29 -57.88 13.79
CA LYS A 36 48.16 -57.07 12.92
C LYS A 36 47.42 -56.61 11.66
N TYR A 37 46.39 -57.32 11.22
CA TYR A 37 45.74 -57.09 9.93
C TYR A 37 44.25 -56.75 10.07
N PRO A 38 43.71 -55.86 9.21
CA PRO A 38 42.28 -55.59 9.19
C PRO A 38 41.51 -56.80 8.64
N THR A 39 40.26 -56.99 9.08
CA THR A 39 39.37 -58.08 8.63
C THR A 39 38.91 -57.97 7.19
N HIS A 40 38.96 -56.75 6.63
CA HIS A 40 38.65 -56.46 5.23
C HIS A 40 39.57 -55.34 4.72
N ASN A 41 40.02 -55.47 3.47
CA ASN A 41 40.69 -54.37 2.78
C ASN A 41 39.64 -53.55 2.02
N GLU A 42 39.59 -52.26 2.30
CA GLU A 42 38.59 -51.33 1.77
C GLU A 42 38.54 -51.24 0.24
N ILE A 43 39.64 -51.59 -0.44
CA ILE A 43 39.71 -51.62 -1.91
C ILE A 43 38.75 -52.65 -2.55
N TYR A 44 38.30 -53.64 -1.78
CA TYR A 44 37.42 -54.71 -2.27
C TYR A 44 35.94 -54.57 -1.83
N GLY A 45 35.55 -53.45 -1.19
CA GLY A 45 34.15 -53.13 -0.86
C GLY A 45 33.85 -52.94 0.63
N LYS A 46 33.06 -51.89 0.94
CA LYS A 46 32.66 -51.36 2.28
C LYS A 46 33.69 -51.61 3.41
N GLY A 47 34.93 -51.17 3.20
CA GLY A 47 35.90 -51.06 4.29
C GLY A 47 35.92 -49.66 4.90
N GLY A 48 36.29 -49.61 6.18
CA GLY A 48 36.93 -48.43 6.74
C GLY A 48 36.05 -47.46 7.53
N PHE A 49 34.83 -47.82 7.95
CA PHE A 49 34.14 -47.08 9.01
C PHE A 49 34.30 -47.80 10.34
N ARG A 50 34.97 -47.15 11.31
CA ARG A 50 35.13 -47.66 12.68
C ARG A 50 34.53 -46.66 13.65
N SER A 51 33.86 -47.12 14.69
CA SER A 51 33.54 -46.28 15.85
C SER A 51 34.50 -46.61 16.99
N VAL A 52 35.02 -45.60 17.67
CA VAL A 52 35.93 -45.70 18.82
C VAL A 52 35.43 -44.81 19.95
N ALA A 53 35.76 -45.14 21.19
CA ALA A 53 35.29 -44.40 22.36
C ALA A 53 35.84 -42.97 22.39
N ASP A 54 37.14 -42.78 22.12
CA ASP A 54 37.82 -41.50 22.25
C ASP A 54 39.00 -41.33 21.25
N LEU A 55 39.67 -40.17 21.33
CA LEU A 55 40.83 -39.85 20.49
C LEU A 55 42.05 -40.75 20.78
N SER A 56 42.17 -41.27 22.01
CA SER A 56 43.24 -42.19 22.38
C SER A 56 43.07 -43.52 21.66
N GLU A 57 41.84 -44.05 21.60
CA GLU A 57 41.53 -45.27 20.84
C GLU A 57 41.66 -45.08 19.32
N ARG A 58 41.36 -43.88 18.79
CA ARG A 58 41.61 -43.54 17.39
C ARG A 58 43.11 -43.56 17.08
N ASN A 59 43.91 -42.87 17.89
CA ASN A 59 45.36 -42.79 17.72
C ASN A 59 46.04 -44.15 18.03
N GLY A 60 45.42 -44.99 18.84
CA GLY A 60 45.85 -46.36 19.12
C GLY A 60 45.64 -47.34 17.96
N ILE A 61 44.96 -46.96 16.86
CA ILE A 61 44.86 -47.80 15.67
C ILE A 61 46.27 -48.00 15.09
N THR A 62 46.73 -49.25 15.04
CA THR A 62 48.07 -49.56 14.51
C THR A 62 48.21 -49.14 13.04
N PRO A 63 49.40 -48.70 12.58
CA PRO A 63 49.59 -48.29 11.18
C PRO A 63 49.22 -49.36 10.15
N ALA A 64 49.35 -50.65 10.50
CA ALA A 64 48.96 -51.76 9.63
C ALA A 64 47.44 -51.89 9.42
N ARG A 65 46.63 -51.28 10.30
CA ARG A 65 45.16 -51.20 10.21
C ARG A 65 44.65 -49.85 9.70
N ARG A 66 45.57 -48.96 9.31
CA ARG A 66 45.25 -47.66 8.73
C ARG A 66 45.39 -47.70 7.23
N SER A 67 44.54 -46.93 6.59
CA SER A 67 44.53 -46.71 5.16
C SER A 67 44.17 -45.26 4.90
N VAL A 68 44.75 -44.68 3.85
CA VAL A 68 44.45 -43.29 3.47
C VAL A 68 43.02 -43.25 2.98
N GLY A 69 42.17 -42.45 3.64
CA GLY A 69 40.74 -42.38 3.39
C GLY A 69 39.87 -43.04 4.47
N MET A 70 40.46 -43.80 5.40
CA MET A 70 39.75 -44.44 6.52
C MET A 70 38.93 -43.43 7.32
N LEU A 71 37.69 -43.79 7.66
CA LEU A 71 36.75 -43.00 8.46
C LEU A 71 36.60 -43.56 9.86
N VAL A 72 36.78 -42.72 10.87
CA VAL A 72 36.62 -43.10 12.28
C VAL A 72 35.70 -42.14 12.99
N TYR A 73 34.60 -42.66 13.53
CA TYR A 73 33.71 -41.91 14.41
C TYR A 73 34.21 -42.02 15.85
N VAL A 74 34.46 -40.87 16.49
CA VAL A 74 34.94 -40.79 17.87
C VAL A 74 33.76 -40.38 18.74
N ILE A 75 33.31 -41.31 19.60
CA ILE A 75 32.06 -41.16 20.37
C ILE A 75 32.17 -40.01 21.38
N SER A 76 33.29 -39.90 22.11
CA SER A 76 33.49 -38.85 23.12
C SER A 76 33.46 -37.42 22.55
N GLU A 77 33.75 -37.29 21.25
CA GLU A 77 33.82 -36.02 20.53
C GLU A 77 32.58 -35.77 19.66
N GLU A 78 31.70 -36.76 19.51
CA GLU A 78 30.58 -36.78 18.55
C GLU A 78 31.00 -36.43 17.10
N LYS A 79 32.23 -36.74 16.71
CA LYS A 79 32.85 -36.28 15.44
C LYS A 79 33.32 -37.43 14.55
N LEU A 80 33.25 -37.22 13.23
CA LEU A 80 33.88 -38.10 12.26
C LEU A 80 35.26 -37.58 11.86
N TYR A 81 36.26 -38.45 11.79
CA TYR A 81 37.61 -38.14 11.31
C TYR A 81 37.94 -38.98 10.08
N GLN A 82 38.70 -38.39 9.15
CA GLN A 82 39.28 -39.06 7.99
C GLN A 82 40.80 -38.99 8.04
N LEU A 83 41.47 -40.12 7.78
CA LEU A 83 42.92 -40.14 7.66
C LEU A 83 43.36 -39.66 6.27
N LYS A 84 44.02 -38.50 6.19
CA LYS A 84 44.42 -37.84 4.93
C LYS A 84 45.93 -37.88 4.72
N GLY A 85 46.38 -38.36 3.55
CA GLY A 85 47.77 -38.12 3.10
C GLY A 85 48.88 -38.85 3.88
N GLY A 86 48.58 -39.95 4.57
CA GLY A 86 49.58 -40.84 5.21
C GLY A 86 49.04 -41.51 6.47
N LEU A 87 49.83 -42.41 7.09
CA LEU A 87 49.33 -43.34 8.13
C LEU A 87 49.64 -42.93 9.60
N VAL A 88 50.05 -41.69 9.85
CA VAL A 88 50.40 -41.18 11.18
C VAL A 88 49.26 -40.37 11.82
N ASP A 89 49.32 -40.12 13.13
CA ASP A 89 48.23 -39.42 13.85
C ASP A 89 48.01 -37.98 13.42
N ALA A 90 49.07 -37.29 12.97
CA ALA A 90 48.98 -35.92 12.45
C ALA A 90 48.08 -35.78 11.22
N ASN A 91 47.75 -36.89 10.58
CA ASN A 91 47.00 -36.93 9.33
C ASN A 91 45.50 -37.12 9.53
N TRP A 92 45.01 -37.27 10.77
CA TRP A 92 43.58 -37.28 11.06
C TRP A 92 42.98 -35.89 10.89
N ALA A 93 42.03 -35.75 9.98
CA ALA A 93 41.26 -34.53 9.76
C ALA A 93 39.79 -34.73 10.14
N GLU A 94 39.21 -33.81 10.91
CA GLU A 94 37.78 -33.80 11.21
C GLU A 94 36.97 -33.60 9.91
N ILE A 95 35.90 -34.37 9.74
CA ILE A 95 34.87 -34.16 8.72
C ILE A 95 33.63 -33.60 9.44
N ALA A 96 33.33 -32.34 9.18
CA ALA A 96 32.05 -31.77 9.57
C ALA A 96 30.96 -32.20 8.57
N PHE A 97 29.96 -32.94 9.03
CA PHE A 97 28.69 -33.07 8.31
C PHE A 97 27.78 -31.89 8.67
N GLY A 98 28.24 -30.69 8.31
CA GLY A 98 27.45 -29.47 8.36
C GLY A 98 26.94 -29.14 6.96
N ALA A 99 25.72 -28.62 6.88
CA ALA A 99 25.06 -28.18 5.66
C ALA A 99 26.04 -27.50 4.68
N GLY A 100 25.89 -27.81 3.39
CA GLY A 100 26.68 -27.20 2.33
C GLY A 100 26.73 -25.67 2.43
N SER A 101 27.63 -25.07 1.66
CA SER A 101 27.95 -23.64 1.57
C SER A 101 26.79 -22.68 1.22
N GLY A 102 25.55 -22.98 1.58
CA GLY A 102 24.42 -22.07 1.64
C GLY A 102 24.34 -21.45 3.03
N SER A 103 24.51 -20.13 3.06
CA SER A 103 24.13 -19.22 4.13
C SER A 103 22.77 -19.60 4.77
N GLY A 104 22.78 -20.41 5.82
CA GLY A 104 21.55 -20.88 6.47
C GLY A 104 21.70 -21.49 7.85
N GLY A 105 22.85 -21.30 8.52
CA GLY A 105 23.08 -21.82 9.86
C GLY A 105 23.87 -20.83 10.72
N THR A 106 23.20 -20.27 11.73
CA THR A 106 23.75 -19.64 12.94
C THR A 106 24.87 -18.59 12.74
N GLY A 107 24.46 -17.33 12.56
CA GLY A 107 25.25 -16.17 13.04
C GLY A 107 26.17 -15.45 12.04
N GLY A 108 26.25 -15.88 10.77
CA GLY A 108 27.05 -15.20 9.75
C GLY A 108 26.28 -14.11 9.02
N VAL A 109 26.68 -12.85 9.24
CA VAL A 109 26.15 -11.68 8.53
C VAL A 109 26.46 -11.76 7.02
N VAL A 110 25.43 -11.65 6.17
CA VAL A 110 25.57 -11.59 4.70
C VAL A 110 25.91 -10.14 4.28
N ALA A 111 26.75 -9.95 3.25
CA ALA A 111 27.11 -8.63 2.73
C ALA A 111 25.95 -7.93 1.97
N ILE A 112 25.90 -6.59 2.01
CA ILE A 112 24.81 -5.74 1.45
C ILE A 112 24.59 -5.96 -0.04
N GLU A 113 25.67 -6.08 -0.81
CA GLU A 113 25.66 -6.36 -2.25
C GLU A 113 25.14 -7.76 -2.64
N LYS A 114 25.00 -8.67 -1.66
CA LYS A 114 24.38 -9.99 -1.82
C LYS A 114 23.00 -10.07 -1.14
N GLY A 115 22.41 -8.92 -0.80
CA GLY A 115 21.10 -8.81 -0.14
C GLY A 115 21.15 -8.92 1.39
N GLY A 116 22.34 -8.89 2.00
CA GLY A 116 22.50 -8.98 3.44
C GLY A 116 22.57 -7.62 4.11
N THR A 117 21.62 -7.27 4.96
CA THR A 117 21.61 -5.95 5.61
C THR A 117 22.64 -5.79 6.72
N GLY A 118 23.49 -6.78 7.02
CA GLY A 118 24.40 -6.66 8.16
C GLY A 118 23.80 -7.10 9.51
N ALA A 119 22.47 -7.29 9.56
CA ALA A 119 21.68 -7.22 10.78
C ALA A 119 20.98 -8.54 11.12
N VAL A 120 20.87 -8.81 12.42
CA VAL A 120 20.06 -9.92 12.98
C VAL A 120 18.68 -9.45 13.47
N THR A 121 18.43 -8.14 13.46
CA THR A 121 17.15 -7.52 13.83
C THR A 121 16.60 -6.66 12.68
N ALA A 122 15.29 -6.46 12.66
CA ALA A 122 14.65 -5.60 11.67
C ALA A 122 15.03 -4.11 11.83
N GLU A 123 15.38 -3.69 13.04
CA GLU A 123 15.82 -2.32 13.34
C GLU A 123 17.19 -2.02 12.73
N ASP A 124 18.18 -2.85 13.03
CA ASP A 124 19.54 -2.70 12.49
C ASP A 124 19.53 -2.79 10.96
N ALA A 125 18.66 -3.63 10.38
CA ALA A 125 18.51 -3.76 8.94
C ALA A 125 18.04 -2.45 8.27
N ARG A 126 17.05 -1.76 8.87
CA ARG A 126 16.56 -0.46 8.36
C ARG A 126 17.60 0.64 8.51
N THR A 127 18.32 0.63 9.63
CA THR A 127 19.42 1.56 9.90
C THR A 127 20.53 1.42 8.87
N ASN A 128 20.97 0.19 8.57
CA ASN A 128 22.05 -0.07 7.61
C ASN A 128 21.67 0.31 6.17
N LEU A 129 20.38 0.30 5.83
CA LEU A 129 19.85 0.75 4.54
C LEU A 129 19.51 2.25 4.50
N GLY A 130 19.65 2.98 5.61
CA GLY A 130 19.36 4.42 5.68
C GLY A 130 17.89 4.77 5.47
N LEU A 131 16.96 3.84 5.72
CA LEU A 131 15.54 4.01 5.37
C LEU A 131 14.78 4.99 6.29
N GLY A 132 15.40 5.40 7.40
CA GLY A 132 14.83 6.35 8.35
C GLY A 132 13.56 5.84 9.05
N THR A 133 12.88 6.75 9.75
CA THR A 133 11.67 6.43 10.54
C THR A 133 10.45 6.13 9.68
N MET A 134 10.42 6.59 8.41
CA MET A 134 9.33 6.31 7.46
C MET A 134 9.15 4.82 7.17
N ALA A 135 10.23 4.03 7.25
CA ALA A 135 10.16 2.57 7.06
C ALA A 135 9.47 1.81 8.20
N ILE A 136 9.12 2.49 9.30
CA ILE A 136 8.40 1.92 10.45
C ILE A 136 6.98 2.48 10.54
N GLN A 137 6.69 3.57 9.81
CA GLN A 137 5.40 4.23 9.93
C GLN A 137 4.28 3.33 9.38
N ASN A 138 3.29 3.06 10.23
CA ASN A 138 2.10 2.34 9.78
C ASN A 138 1.40 3.15 8.67
N LYS A 139 0.87 2.45 7.67
CA LYS A 139 0.15 3.07 6.54
C LYS A 139 -0.99 4.02 6.98
N ASP A 140 -1.53 3.79 8.17
CA ASP A 140 -2.65 4.55 8.74
C ASP A 140 -2.21 5.63 9.76
N ALA A 141 -0.91 5.84 9.94
CA ALA A 141 -0.36 6.76 10.95
C ALA A 141 0.70 7.73 10.39
N VAL A 142 0.73 7.96 9.08
CA VAL A 142 1.70 8.88 8.48
C VAL A 142 1.29 10.32 8.79
N GLU A 143 2.08 11.01 9.63
CA GLU A 143 1.90 12.42 9.94
C GLU A 143 3.00 13.26 9.28
N ILE A 144 2.62 14.29 8.53
CA ILE A 144 3.54 15.25 7.91
C ILE A 144 3.44 16.55 8.71
N THR A 145 4.33 16.70 9.69
CA THR A 145 4.29 17.82 10.65
C THR A 145 5.04 19.07 10.16
N LYS A 146 5.82 18.96 9.09
CA LYS A 146 6.67 20.02 8.54
C LYS A 146 6.81 19.90 7.02
N GLY A 147 7.26 20.98 6.40
CA GLY A 147 7.52 21.05 4.96
C GLY A 147 6.27 21.33 4.13
N ALA A 148 6.45 21.38 2.82
CA ALA A 148 5.37 21.49 1.86
C ALA A 148 5.21 20.16 1.12
N ILE A 149 3.97 19.82 0.78
CA ILE A 149 3.68 18.77 -0.18
C ILE A 149 3.48 19.48 -1.52
N ASP A 150 4.56 19.62 -2.29
CA ASP A 150 4.53 20.26 -3.61
C ASP A 150 4.67 19.22 -4.73
N GLY A 151 4.05 19.50 -5.88
CA GLY A 151 4.07 18.63 -7.06
C GLY A 151 3.51 17.23 -6.86
N THR A 152 2.95 16.92 -5.68
CA THR A 152 2.48 15.58 -5.33
C THR A 152 0.96 15.51 -5.48
N LEU A 153 0.49 14.65 -6.37
CA LEU A 153 -0.93 14.36 -6.51
C LEU A 153 -1.40 13.52 -5.31
N ILE A 154 -2.30 14.07 -4.50
CA ILE A 154 -2.95 13.34 -3.40
C ILE A 154 -4.23 12.69 -3.94
N GLY A 155 -4.31 11.36 -3.91
CA GLY A 155 -5.47 10.58 -4.40
C GLY A 155 -5.34 10.03 -5.84
N ALA A 156 -4.13 9.92 -6.38
CA ALA A 156 -3.87 9.91 -7.83
C ALA A 156 -4.03 8.58 -8.61
N LEU A 157 -4.70 7.55 -8.11
CA LEU A 157 -4.84 6.29 -8.89
C LEU A 157 -6.13 6.21 -9.71
N THR A 158 -7.17 6.99 -9.38
CA THR A 158 -8.36 7.19 -10.22
C THR A 158 -8.89 8.62 -10.04
N PRO A 159 -9.69 9.17 -10.97
CA PRO A 159 -10.14 10.57 -10.96
C PRO A 159 -11.00 11.02 -9.75
N ALA A 160 -11.25 10.16 -8.76
CA ALA A 160 -12.08 10.44 -7.60
C ALA A 160 -11.22 10.59 -6.31
N GLU A 161 -10.92 11.84 -5.99
CA GLU A 161 -10.84 12.42 -4.63
C GLU A 161 -9.71 11.97 -3.69
N GLY A 162 -8.84 12.91 -3.34
CA GLY A 162 -8.33 12.96 -1.97
C GLY A 162 -9.51 13.14 -1.02
N LYS A 163 -9.79 12.15 -0.19
CA LYS A 163 -10.87 12.20 0.81
C LYS A 163 -10.30 12.63 2.15
N PHE A 164 -10.84 13.71 2.67
CA PHE A 164 -10.51 14.22 4.00
C PHE A 164 -11.76 14.11 4.87
N THR A 165 -11.64 13.53 6.06
CA THR A 165 -12.71 13.60 7.06
C THR A 165 -12.88 15.05 7.54
N ILE A 166 -11.76 15.73 7.74
CA ILE A 166 -11.69 17.15 8.09
C ILE A 166 -10.56 17.76 7.28
N LEU A 167 -10.83 18.91 6.66
CA LEU A 167 -9.82 19.77 6.05
C LEU A 167 -9.78 21.08 6.85
N ASP A 168 -8.78 21.22 7.71
CA ASP A 168 -8.54 22.44 8.49
C ASP A 168 -7.51 23.33 7.77
N VAL A 169 -7.92 24.54 7.37
CA VAL A 169 -7.10 25.47 6.57
C VAL A 169 -6.90 26.76 7.37
N ASN A 170 -5.68 27.00 7.82
CA ASN A 170 -5.35 28.12 8.71
C ASN A 170 -5.10 29.47 8.00
N SER A 171 -5.05 29.50 6.66
CA SER A 171 -4.78 30.74 5.89
C SER A 171 -5.70 30.89 4.70
N GLU A 172 -5.39 30.28 3.56
CA GLU A 172 -6.15 30.45 2.32
C GLU A 172 -6.41 29.10 1.64
N LEU A 173 -7.66 28.87 1.25
CA LEU A 173 -8.05 27.77 0.36
C LEU A 173 -8.33 28.34 -1.04
N ARG A 174 -7.46 28.03 -2.02
CA ARG A 174 -7.69 28.36 -3.43
C ARG A 174 -8.22 27.14 -4.18
N VAL A 175 -9.40 27.28 -4.78
CA VAL A 175 -10.01 26.24 -5.62
C VAL A 175 -10.18 26.76 -7.04
N THR A 176 -9.47 26.16 -8.00
CA THR A 176 -9.56 26.51 -9.43
C THR A 176 -10.81 25.91 -10.10
N GLY A 177 -11.41 24.89 -9.48
CA GLY A 177 -12.58 24.18 -9.97
C GLY A 177 -13.91 24.62 -9.33
N LYS A 178 -14.95 23.83 -9.59
CA LYS A 178 -16.25 24.01 -8.92
C LYS A 178 -16.18 23.43 -7.50
N VAL A 179 -16.79 24.12 -6.54
CA VAL A 179 -17.02 23.61 -5.20
C VAL A 179 -18.46 23.12 -5.13
N MET A 180 -18.66 21.84 -4.82
CA MET A 180 -19.98 21.29 -4.47
C MET A 180 -19.98 20.97 -2.98
N VAL A 181 -20.89 21.58 -2.23
CA VAL A 181 -21.03 21.38 -0.79
C VAL A 181 -22.35 20.66 -0.53
N SER A 182 -22.28 19.52 0.16
CA SER A 182 -23.46 18.85 0.70
C SER A 182 -23.60 19.30 2.16
N GLY A 183 -24.42 20.32 2.39
CA GLY A 183 -24.59 20.96 3.70
C GLY A 183 -24.53 22.49 3.58
N ASP A 184 -24.33 23.13 4.74
CA ASP A 184 -24.34 24.58 4.85
C ASP A 184 -22.96 25.20 4.60
N ILE A 185 -22.95 26.42 4.06
CA ILE A 185 -21.75 27.26 3.95
C ILE A 185 -21.92 28.42 4.94
N THR A 186 -21.08 28.48 5.96
CA THR A 186 -21.03 29.61 6.90
C THR A 186 -19.79 30.45 6.60
N ALA A 187 -19.98 31.73 6.26
CA ALA A 187 -18.90 32.70 6.05
C ALA A 187 -19.04 33.83 7.07
N THR A 188 -17.97 34.11 7.82
CA THR A 188 -17.92 35.25 8.76
C THR A 188 -17.61 36.57 8.06
N GLY A 189 -17.05 36.51 6.84
CA GLY A 189 -16.80 37.65 5.96
C GLY A 189 -17.67 37.64 4.71
N ASP A 190 -17.28 38.43 3.71
CA ASP A 190 -18.07 38.65 2.50
C ASP A 190 -17.98 37.50 1.47
N VAL A 191 -19.09 37.25 0.77
CA VAL A 191 -19.14 36.40 -0.43
C VAL A 191 -19.27 37.31 -1.66
N THR A 192 -18.18 37.43 -2.41
CA THR A 192 -18.11 38.31 -3.60
C THR A 192 -18.10 37.51 -4.90
N ALA A 193 -18.66 38.13 -5.95
CA ALA A 193 -18.64 37.58 -7.31
C ALA A 193 -18.08 38.64 -8.27
N ASN A 194 -17.26 38.22 -9.22
CA ASN A 194 -16.64 39.13 -10.19
C ASN A 194 -17.69 39.84 -11.05
N SER A 195 -17.68 41.19 -11.04
CA SER A 195 -18.67 42.01 -11.75
C SER A 195 -18.08 43.16 -12.56
N ASP A 196 -16.76 43.18 -12.76
CA ASP A 196 -16.03 44.23 -13.50
C ASP A 196 -16.53 44.36 -14.94
N VAL A 197 -16.64 45.59 -15.45
CA VAL A 197 -17.08 45.88 -16.83
C VAL A 197 -16.20 45.22 -17.87
N ARG A 198 -14.90 45.04 -17.59
CA ARG A 198 -13.93 44.37 -18.48
C ARG A 198 -14.22 42.88 -18.67
N LEU A 199 -14.98 42.28 -17.74
CA LEU A 199 -15.40 40.88 -17.79
C LEU A 199 -16.79 40.72 -18.44
N LYS A 200 -17.41 41.82 -18.89
CA LYS A 200 -18.78 41.85 -19.43
C LYS A 200 -18.77 42.23 -20.91
N LYS A 201 -19.74 41.71 -21.65
CA LYS A 201 -20.02 42.03 -23.05
C LYS A 201 -21.54 42.10 -23.26
N ASN A 202 -21.99 42.77 -24.32
CA ASN A 202 -23.41 42.93 -24.66
C ASN A 202 -24.24 43.51 -23.50
N ILE A 203 -23.73 44.57 -22.87
CA ILE A 203 -24.38 45.22 -21.72
C ILE A 203 -25.61 45.97 -22.22
N MET A 204 -26.79 45.55 -21.77
CA MET A 204 -28.07 46.18 -22.06
C MET A 204 -28.82 46.47 -20.77
N THR A 205 -29.57 47.56 -20.74
CA THR A 205 -30.47 47.88 -19.62
C THR A 205 -31.59 46.84 -19.55
N ILE A 206 -31.94 46.42 -18.34
CA ILE A 206 -33.03 45.47 -18.11
C ILE A 206 -34.37 46.13 -18.50
N PRO A 207 -35.22 45.48 -19.30
CA PRO A 207 -36.55 45.98 -19.64
C PRO A 207 -37.45 46.04 -18.39
N PRO A 208 -38.66 46.63 -18.48
CA PRO A 208 -39.58 46.64 -17.36
C PRO A 208 -39.88 45.24 -16.81
N VAL A 209 -39.84 45.07 -15.48
CA VAL A 209 -39.98 43.76 -14.79
C VAL A 209 -41.15 43.70 -13.81
N SER A 210 -41.86 44.80 -13.55
CA SER A 210 -42.89 44.86 -12.51
C SER A 210 -44.01 43.82 -12.68
N GLU A 211 -44.49 43.60 -13.91
CA GLU A 211 -45.47 42.56 -14.21
C GLU A 211 -44.94 41.15 -13.92
N SER A 212 -43.70 40.88 -14.33
CA SER A 212 -43.03 39.60 -14.07
C SER A 212 -42.86 39.34 -12.57
N LEU A 213 -42.46 40.35 -11.79
CA LEU A 213 -42.31 40.26 -10.34
C LEU A 213 -43.65 39.99 -9.64
N ARG A 214 -44.73 40.66 -10.07
CA ARG A 214 -46.08 40.45 -9.51
C ARG A 214 -46.60 39.02 -9.67
N ARG A 215 -46.11 38.29 -10.67
CA ARG A 215 -46.50 36.90 -10.96
C ARG A 215 -45.62 35.87 -10.25
N LEU A 216 -44.57 36.30 -9.55
CA LEU A 216 -43.74 35.38 -8.76
C LEU A 216 -44.47 34.93 -7.50
N HIS A 217 -44.35 33.64 -7.20
CA HIS A 217 -44.92 33.03 -6.01
C HIS A 217 -43.91 33.07 -4.87
N ALA A 218 -44.09 34.00 -3.93
CA ALA A 218 -43.44 33.96 -2.62
C ALA A 218 -44.19 32.96 -1.73
N VAL A 219 -43.53 31.88 -1.34
CA VAL A 219 -44.16 30.75 -0.65
C VAL A 219 -43.43 30.39 0.65
N SER A 220 -44.19 29.86 1.60
CA SER A 220 -43.70 29.15 2.77
C SER A 220 -43.91 27.65 2.52
N TYR A 221 -42.90 26.83 2.83
CA TYR A 221 -42.90 25.41 2.51
C TYR A 221 -41.99 24.61 3.44
N ASP A 222 -42.25 23.31 3.50
CA ASP A 222 -41.40 22.34 4.19
C ASP A 222 -40.56 21.56 3.19
N ARG A 223 -39.25 21.48 3.43
CA ARG A 223 -38.31 20.68 2.63
C ARG A 223 -38.46 19.20 2.98
N LYS A 224 -38.90 18.39 2.02
CA LYS A 224 -39.12 16.95 2.19
C LYS A 224 -37.86 16.15 2.56
N ASP A 225 -36.69 16.65 2.17
CA ASP A 225 -35.39 15.99 2.36
C ASP A 225 -34.68 16.38 3.66
N MET A 226 -35.06 17.51 4.26
CA MET A 226 -34.40 18.08 5.45
C MET A 226 -35.34 18.27 6.64
N ASP A 227 -36.65 18.05 6.46
CA ASP A 227 -37.70 18.33 7.46
C ASP A 227 -37.58 19.73 8.06
N LEU A 228 -37.29 20.71 7.20
CA LEU A 228 -37.03 22.09 7.57
C LEU A 228 -38.06 23.03 6.93
N HIS A 229 -38.68 23.85 7.77
CA HIS A 229 -39.61 24.89 7.35
C HIS A 229 -38.84 26.12 6.85
N GLN A 230 -39.16 26.59 5.64
CA GLN A 230 -38.48 27.71 4.99
C GLN A 230 -39.45 28.61 4.21
N ILE A 231 -39.01 29.83 3.91
CA ILE A 231 -39.67 30.72 2.96
C ILE A 231 -38.78 30.90 1.73
N GLY A 232 -39.39 31.12 0.57
CA GLY A 232 -38.64 31.34 -0.65
C GLY A 232 -39.51 31.32 -1.90
N PHE A 233 -38.94 30.86 -3.01
CA PHE A 233 -39.58 30.80 -4.31
C PHE A 233 -39.60 29.39 -4.87
N ILE A 234 -40.58 29.14 -5.75
CA ILE A 234 -40.61 27.92 -6.57
C ILE A 234 -39.74 28.15 -7.81
N ALA A 235 -38.68 27.36 -7.98
CA ALA A 235 -37.72 27.52 -9.07
C ALA A 235 -38.37 27.49 -10.46
N GLN A 236 -39.37 26.63 -10.68
CA GLN A 236 -40.11 26.52 -11.94
C GLN A 236 -40.89 27.79 -12.27
N ASN A 237 -41.52 28.42 -11.28
CA ASN A 237 -42.23 29.68 -11.49
C ASN A 237 -41.25 30.83 -11.76
N VAL A 238 -40.13 30.89 -11.05
CA VAL A 238 -39.08 31.87 -11.36
C VAL A 238 -38.50 31.66 -12.76
N GLN A 239 -38.34 30.41 -13.22
CA GLN A 239 -37.83 30.09 -14.55
C GLN A 239 -38.68 30.69 -15.69
N GLU A 240 -40.00 30.75 -15.52
CA GLU A 240 -40.92 31.30 -16.52
C GLU A 240 -40.66 32.77 -16.81
N TYR A 241 -40.29 33.54 -15.78
CA TYR A 241 -40.13 35.00 -15.87
C TYR A 241 -38.66 35.46 -15.88
N PHE A 242 -37.78 34.75 -15.18
CA PHE A 242 -36.35 35.07 -15.00
C PHE A 242 -35.48 33.82 -15.17
N PRO A 243 -35.45 33.21 -16.37
CA PRO A 243 -34.74 31.93 -16.60
C PRO A 243 -33.24 32.00 -16.31
N SER A 244 -32.61 33.17 -16.43
CA SER A 244 -31.18 33.37 -16.14
C SER A 244 -30.79 33.21 -14.67
N LEU A 245 -31.77 33.23 -13.76
CA LEU A 245 -31.54 33.02 -12.32
C LEU A 245 -31.52 31.53 -11.94
N ILE A 246 -31.91 30.64 -12.86
CA ILE A 246 -32.03 29.21 -12.59
C ILE A 246 -30.85 28.45 -13.15
N ARG A 247 -30.25 27.61 -12.31
CA ARG A 247 -29.25 26.62 -12.71
C ARG A 247 -29.90 25.24 -12.73
N ILE A 248 -29.61 24.49 -13.79
CA ILE A 248 -30.08 23.11 -13.97
C ILE A 248 -28.88 22.20 -13.69
N ASP A 249 -29.01 21.35 -12.68
CA ASP A 249 -27.96 20.39 -12.36
C ASP A 249 -27.97 19.22 -13.36
N ASN A 250 -26.84 18.51 -13.43
CA ASN A 250 -26.67 17.38 -14.35
C ASN A 250 -27.03 16.03 -13.70
N ASP A 251 -27.98 16.03 -12.77
CA ASP A 251 -28.53 14.81 -12.19
C ASP A 251 -29.63 14.21 -13.10
N ALA A 252 -30.11 13.02 -12.75
CA ALA A 252 -31.16 12.33 -13.51
C ALA A 252 -32.47 13.13 -13.56
N ASN A 253 -32.74 13.91 -12.51
CA ASN A 253 -33.99 14.65 -12.33
C ASN A 253 -33.94 16.09 -12.87
N LYS A 254 -32.77 16.56 -13.35
CA LYS A 254 -32.56 17.95 -13.78
C LYS A 254 -32.99 18.95 -12.72
N THR A 255 -32.52 18.75 -11.49
CA THR A 255 -32.86 19.57 -10.34
C THR A 255 -32.58 21.05 -10.62
N LEU A 256 -33.58 21.89 -10.37
CA LEU A 256 -33.48 23.34 -10.57
C LEU A 256 -33.05 24.01 -9.26
N SER A 257 -32.02 24.85 -9.33
CA SER A 257 -31.55 25.69 -8.23
C SER A 257 -31.63 27.17 -8.58
N LEU A 258 -31.94 28.01 -7.59
CA LEU A 258 -32.12 29.46 -7.75
C LEU A 258 -30.87 30.22 -7.25
N ASN A 259 -30.37 31.15 -8.06
CA ASN A 259 -29.36 32.11 -7.65
C ASN A 259 -30.01 33.30 -6.90
N TYR A 260 -30.18 33.14 -5.59
CA TYR A 260 -30.78 34.16 -4.72
C TYR A 260 -29.98 35.48 -4.71
N GLN A 261 -28.65 35.43 -4.83
CA GLN A 261 -27.81 36.65 -4.83
C GLN A 261 -28.16 37.57 -6.01
N THR A 262 -28.41 36.99 -7.19
CA THR A 262 -28.71 37.77 -8.41
C THR A 262 -30.18 38.23 -8.49
N MET A 263 -31.09 37.62 -7.74
CA MET A 263 -32.52 38.04 -7.67
C MET A 263 -32.68 39.49 -7.18
N THR A 264 -31.72 40.00 -6.42
CA THR A 264 -31.71 41.40 -5.96
C THR A 264 -31.74 42.41 -7.11
N VAL A 265 -31.22 42.06 -8.29
CA VAL A 265 -31.14 42.96 -9.45
C VAL A 265 -32.52 43.21 -10.09
N PRO A 266 -33.33 42.18 -10.43
CA PRO A 266 -34.73 42.39 -10.80
C PRO A 266 -35.54 43.16 -9.75
N LEU A 267 -35.34 42.87 -8.45
CA LEU A 267 -36.03 43.60 -7.38
C LEU A 267 -35.71 45.10 -7.39
N LEU A 268 -34.44 45.46 -7.58
CA LEU A 268 -34.02 46.86 -7.75
C LEU A 268 -34.71 47.51 -8.96
N LYS A 269 -34.76 46.79 -10.09
CA LYS A 269 -35.38 47.32 -11.31
C LYS A 269 -36.89 47.55 -11.13
N GLY A 270 -37.60 46.60 -10.49
CA GLY A 270 -39.01 46.79 -10.13
C GLY A 270 -39.24 47.93 -9.16
N TRP A 271 -38.32 48.15 -8.20
CA TRP A 271 -38.38 49.31 -7.32
C TRP A 271 -38.22 50.64 -8.08
N GLN A 272 -37.29 50.72 -9.03
CA GLN A 272 -37.10 51.90 -9.88
C GLN A 272 -38.36 52.21 -10.71
N GLU A 273 -39.01 51.18 -11.26
CA GLU A 273 -40.28 51.34 -11.99
C GLU A 273 -41.41 51.86 -11.11
N HIS A 274 -41.56 51.30 -9.90
CA HIS A 274 -42.57 51.77 -8.96
C HIS A 274 -42.27 53.20 -8.46
N ASP A 275 -41.00 53.59 -8.28
CA ASP A 275 -40.64 54.97 -7.88
C ASP A 275 -41.01 56.00 -8.97
N GLU A 276 -40.79 55.64 -10.24
CA GLU A 276 -41.22 56.44 -11.40
C GLU A 276 -42.75 56.59 -11.44
N GLU A 277 -43.49 55.50 -11.26
CA GLU A 277 -44.96 55.52 -11.22
C GLU A 277 -45.48 56.39 -10.06
N ILE A 278 -44.90 56.27 -8.87
CA ILE A 278 -45.25 57.09 -7.70
C ILE A 278 -44.98 58.58 -7.97
N SER A 279 -43.86 58.92 -8.61
CA SER A 279 -43.52 60.29 -8.97
C SER A 279 -44.55 60.89 -9.95
N ASN A 280 -44.96 60.10 -10.94
CA ASN A 280 -45.98 60.50 -11.92
C ASN A 280 -47.34 60.72 -11.24
N LEU A 281 -47.79 59.77 -10.41
CA LEU A 281 -49.05 59.88 -9.66
C LEU A 281 -49.07 61.08 -8.71
N LYS A 282 -47.95 61.39 -8.03
CA LYS A 282 -47.84 62.59 -7.17
C LYS A 282 -48.04 63.87 -7.98
N THR A 283 -47.43 63.94 -9.16
CA THR A 283 -47.54 65.11 -10.04
C THR A 283 -48.97 65.30 -10.52
N GLU A 284 -49.64 64.23 -10.92
CA GLU A 284 -51.04 64.25 -11.33
C GLU A 284 -51.97 64.67 -10.17
N VAL A 285 -51.74 64.14 -8.96
CA VAL A 285 -52.50 64.54 -7.76
C VAL A 285 -52.35 66.04 -7.47
N GLU A 286 -51.15 66.61 -7.59
CA GLU A 286 -50.94 68.05 -7.37
C GLU A 286 -51.61 68.91 -8.46
N LEU A 287 -51.60 68.47 -9.71
CA LEU A 287 -52.29 69.15 -10.80
C LEU A 287 -53.82 69.12 -10.58
N LEU A 288 -54.38 67.96 -10.27
CA LEU A 288 -55.81 67.81 -9.97
C LEU A 288 -56.25 68.63 -8.75
N LYS A 289 -55.42 68.70 -7.69
CA LYS A 289 -55.68 69.57 -6.54
C LYS A 289 -55.74 71.04 -6.94
N LYS A 290 -54.86 71.48 -7.83
CA LYS A 290 -54.83 72.86 -8.35
C LYS A 290 -56.09 73.17 -9.16
N GLU A 291 -56.44 72.31 -10.11
CA GLU A 291 -57.66 72.46 -10.93
C GLU A 291 -58.93 72.48 -10.06
N LEU A 292 -59.00 71.62 -9.04
CA LEU A 292 -60.12 71.57 -8.11
C LEU A 292 -60.20 72.83 -7.22
N ALA A 293 -59.07 73.43 -6.85
CA ALA A 293 -59.05 74.71 -6.14
C ALA A 293 -59.55 75.86 -7.01
N GLU A 294 -59.15 75.90 -8.28
CA GLU A 294 -59.60 76.89 -9.27
C GLU A 294 -61.12 76.76 -9.52
N LEU A 295 -61.62 75.54 -9.72
CA LEU A 295 -63.05 75.29 -9.91
C LEU A 295 -63.89 75.71 -8.68
N LYS A 296 -63.42 75.40 -7.47
CA LYS A 296 -64.09 75.82 -6.23
C LYS A 296 -64.12 77.34 -6.07
N ALA A 297 -63.10 78.05 -6.55
CA ALA A 297 -63.06 79.50 -6.53
C ALA A 297 -64.11 80.09 -7.49
N LEU A 298 -64.26 79.52 -8.70
CA LEU A 298 -65.28 79.92 -9.66
C LEU A 298 -66.70 79.74 -9.09
N ILE A 299 -67.01 78.56 -8.55
CA ILE A 299 -68.34 78.27 -7.98
C ILE A 299 -68.69 79.18 -6.80
N LYS A 300 -67.70 79.60 -5.99
CA LYS A 300 -67.91 80.55 -4.90
C LYS A 300 -68.11 82.00 -5.37
N GLY A 301 -67.56 82.37 -6.53
CA GLY A 301 -67.72 83.70 -7.10
C GLY A 301 -69.04 83.92 -7.84
N GLU A 302 -69.80 82.85 -8.09
CA GLU A 302 -71.11 82.88 -8.78
C GLU A 302 -72.32 82.95 -7.84
N LYS A 303 -72.12 83.11 -6.52
CA LYS A 303 -73.19 83.38 -5.54
C LYS A 303 -73.16 84.82 -5.06
#